data_AF-A0A921BC56-F1
#
_entry.id   AF-A0A921BC56-F1
#
_cell.length_a   1.000
_cell.length_b   1.000
_cell.length_c   1.000
_cell.angle_alpha   90.00
_cell.angle_beta   90.00
_cell.angle_gamma   90.00
#
_symmetry.space_group_name_H-M   'P 1'
#
loop_
_entity.id
_entity.type
_entity.pdbx_description
1 polymer ?
#
loop_
_entity_poly.entity_id
_entity_poly.type
_entity_poly.pdbx_seq_one_letter_code
_entity_poly.pdbx_strand_id
1 'polypeptide(L)'
;MGNFYNDVSDRVFKTWFLFSWNPYPPGIPKVLIPLMIPIEIFSMIARPVSLWVRLFANMTAGHTILAVLFGLAMSSLMIGWFPFGFTVAINGLEIAIAFIQAYIFTILTCVYIGDVIHLH
;
A
#
# COMPACT_ATOMS: atom_id res chain seq x y z
N MET A 1 19.88 -19.63 -6.70
CA MET A 1 19.38 -18.76 -5.62
C MET A 1 17.93 -18.26 -5.81
N GLY A 2 17.27 -18.46 -6.97
CA GLY A 2 15.90 -17.98 -7.24
C GLY A 2 14.73 -18.88 -6.78
N ASN A 3 14.98 -20.06 -6.20
CA ASN A 3 13.93 -20.98 -5.75
C ASN A 3 13.53 -20.80 -4.27
N PHE A 4 14.34 -20.13 -3.45
CA PHE A 4 14.05 -19.96 -2.02
C PHE A 4 13.13 -18.75 -1.75
N TYR A 5 13.31 -17.65 -2.50
CA TYR A 5 12.48 -16.45 -2.34
C TYR A 5 11.04 -16.66 -2.85
N ASN A 6 10.90 -17.37 -3.98
CA ASN A 6 9.58 -17.76 -4.50
C ASN A 6 8.90 -18.78 -3.59
N ASP A 7 9.64 -19.67 -2.93
CA ASP A 7 9.09 -20.66 -1.99
C ASP A 7 8.70 -20.07 -0.61
N VAL A 8 9.36 -18.99 -0.17
CA VAL A 8 8.92 -18.23 1.01
C VAL A 8 7.73 -17.32 0.67
N SER A 9 7.75 -16.65 -0.49
CA SER A 9 6.61 -15.86 -0.98
C SER A 9 5.38 -16.72 -1.23
N ASP A 10 5.53 -17.91 -1.82
CA ASP A 10 4.44 -18.87 -2.00
C ASP A 10 3.99 -19.46 -0.67
N ARG A 11 4.88 -19.79 0.28
CA ARG A 11 4.46 -20.29 1.60
C ARG A 11 3.73 -19.24 2.42
N VAL A 12 4.15 -17.99 2.35
CA VAL A 12 3.49 -16.86 3.00
C VAL A 12 2.15 -16.60 2.32
N PHE A 13 2.12 -16.41 1.00
CA PHE A 13 0.88 -16.19 0.23
C PHE A 13 -0.12 -17.35 0.39
N LYS A 14 0.34 -18.60 0.35
CA LYS A 14 -0.48 -19.80 0.56
C LYS A 14 -0.93 -19.95 2.01
N THR A 15 -0.14 -19.53 2.99
CA THR A 15 -0.56 -19.52 4.42
C THR A 15 -1.62 -18.45 4.68
N TRP A 16 -1.48 -17.25 4.12
CA TRP A 16 -2.47 -16.18 4.26
C TRP A 16 -3.75 -16.44 3.45
N PHE A 17 -3.63 -16.98 2.24
CA PHE A 17 -4.76 -17.25 1.35
C PHE A 17 -5.53 -18.52 1.73
N LEU A 18 -4.86 -19.60 2.17
CA LEU A 18 -5.55 -20.80 2.67
C LEU A 18 -6.17 -20.60 4.06
N PHE A 19 -5.60 -19.73 4.90
CA PHE A 19 -6.24 -19.31 6.15
C PHE A 19 -7.46 -18.39 5.89
N SER A 20 -7.43 -17.61 4.82
CA SER A 20 -8.50 -16.68 4.43
C SER A 20 -9.65 -17.32 3.62
N TRP A 21 -9.45 -18.48 2.98
CA TRP A 21 -10.41 -19.01 1.99
C TRP A 21 -11.10 -20.33 2.39
N ASN A 22 -10.77 -20.93 3.53
CA ASN A 22 -11.45 -22.15 3.98
C ASN A 22 -12.31 -21.93 5.23
N PRO A 23 -13.62 -21.70 5.10
CA PRO A 23 -14.52 -21.75 6.24
C PRO A 23 -14.78 -23.18 6.75
N TYR A 24 -14.31 -24.25 6.08
CA TYR A 24 -14.49 -25.63 6.53
C TYR A 24 -13.31 -26.56 6.17
N PRO A 25 -12.26 -26.65 6.99
CA PRO A 25 -11.69 -27.94 7.32
C PRO A 25 -12.67 -28.57 8.34
N PRO A 26 -13.10 -29.83 8.16
CA PRO A 26 -13.86 -30.52 9.20
C PRO A 26 -12.98 -30.59 10.46
N GLY A 27 -13.14 -29.64 11.40
CA GLY A 27 -12.40 -29.65 12.67
C GLY A 27 -11.97 -28.31 13.28
N ILE A 28 -12.28 -27.12 12.74
CA ILE A 28 -11.92 -25.87 13.46
C ILE A 28 -12.88 -25.69 14.65
N PRO A 29 -12.40 -25.66 15.91
CA PRO A 29 -13.25 -25.44 17.06
C PRO A 29 -13.93 -24.06 16.96
N LYS A 30 -15.24 -24.03 17.24
CA LYS A 30 -16.12 -22.84 17.16
C LYS A 30 -15.62 -21.62 17.96
N VAL A 31 -14.60 -21.81 18.79
CA VAL A 31 -13.91 -20.81 19.61
C VAL A 31 -13.03 -19.85 18.76
N LEU A 32 -12.56 -20.26 17.57
CA LEU A 32 -11.71 -19.40 16.72
C LEU A 32 -12.51 -18.41 15.85
N ILE A 33 -13.77 -18.72 15.56
CA ILE A 33 -14.71 -17.89 14.77
C ILE A 33 -14.86 -16.47 15.34
N PRO A 34 -15.09 -16.25 16.65
CA PRO A 34 -15.21 -14.90 17.19
C PRO A 34 -13.91 -14.09 17.16
N LEU A 35 -12.74 -14.75 17.09
CA LEU A 35 -11.45 -14.06 16.94
C LEU A 35 -11.21 -13.58 15.50
N MET A 36 -11.85 -14.21 14.50
CA MET A 36 -11.71 -13.89 13.07
C MET A 36 -12.42 -12.58 12.66
N ILE A 37 -13.55 -12.29 13.26
CA ILE A 37 -14.36 -11.09 12.99
C ILE A 37 -13.56 -9.79 13.22
N PRO A 38 -12.85 -9.58 14.36
CA PRO A 38 -12.10 -8.36 14.57
C PRO A 38 -10.90 -8.22 13.62
N ILE A 39 -10.24 -9.32 13.23
CA ILE A 39 -9.15 -9.28 12.25
C ILE A 39 -9.66 -8.97 10.83
N GLU A 40 -10.87 -9.40 10.48
CA GLU A 40 -11.50 -9.09 9.20
C GLU A 40 -11.84 -7.59 9.07
N ILE A 41 -12.39 -7.00 10.13
CA ILE A 41 -12.63 -5.55 10.19
C ILE A 41 -11.30 -4.77 10.14
N PHE A 42 -10.26 -5.22 10.86
CA PHE A 42 -8.93 -4.62 10.77
C PHE A 42 -8.35 -4.69 9.35
N SER A 43 -8.57 -5.80 8.64
CA SER A 43 -8.11 -6.01 7.26
C SER A 43 -8.86 -5.11 6.25
N MET A 44 -10.16 -4.88 6.44
CA MET A 44 -10.92 -3.94 5.61
C MET A 44 -10.40 -2.51 5.71
N ILE A 45 -9.95 -2.09 6.90
CA ILE A 45 -9.40 -0.74 7.13
C ILE A 45 -7.91 -0.67 6.73
N ALA A 46 -7.13 -1.73 6.95
CA ALA A 46 -5.70 -1.77 6.64
C ALA A 46 -5.40 -1.58 5.13
N ARG A 47 -6.28 -2.08 4.25
CA ARG A 47 -6.14 -1.95 2.78
C ARG A 47 -6.12 -0.48 2.34
N PRO A 48 -7.15 0.36 2.61
CA PRO A 48 -7.13 1.78 2.27
C PRO A 48 -6.06 2.57 3.06
N VAL A 49 -5.81 2.25 4.33
CA VAL A 49 -4.74 2.91 5.12
C VAL A 49 -3.36 2.76 4.45
N SER A 50 -3.05 1.57 3.94
CA SER A 50 -1.80 1.34 3.22
C SER A 50 -1.66 2.16 1.93
N LEU A 51 -2.78 2.56 1.32
CA LEU A 51 -2.85 3.38 0.11
C LEU A 51 -2.47 4.84 0.42
N TRP A 52 -3.06 5.39 1.48
CA TRP A 52 -2.83 6.76 1.92
C TRP A 52 -1.41 6.97 2.44
N VAL A 53 -0.89 6.02 3.23
CA VAL A 53 0.49 6.06 3.72
C VAL A 53 1.48 6.04 2.57
N ARG A 54 1.18 5.25 1.52
CA ARG A 54 2.03 5.19 0.32
C ARG A 54 2.07 6.52 -0.42
N LEU A 55 0.93 7.18 -0.58
CA LEU A 55 0.89 8.51 -1.17
C LEU A 55 1.61 9.56 -0.30
N PHE A 56 1.37 9.57 1.01
CA PHE A 56 1.96 10.51 1.95
C PHE A 56 3.49 10.37 2.04
N ALA A 57 3.99 9.13 2.11
CA ALA A 57 5.41 8.84 2.09
C ALA A 57 6.06 9.33 0.79
N ASN A 58 5.41 9.07 -0.34
CA ASN A 58 5.88 9.46 -1.67
C ASN A 58 5.98 11.00 -1.82
N MET A 59 4.94 11.76 -1.44
CA MET A 59 4.96 13.24 -1.50
C MET A 59 5.96 13.87 -0.52
N THR A 60 6.16 13.27 0.65
CA THR A 60 7.13 13.77 1.66
C THR A 60 8.57 13.45 1.27
N ALA A 61 8.81 12.28 0.66
CA ALA A 61 10.14 11.87 0.19
C ALA A 61 10.62 12.76 -0.96
N GLY A 62 9.77 13.02 -1.95
CA GLY A 62 10.08 13.92 -3.07
C GLY A 62 10.45 15.33 -2.61
N HIS A 63 9.68 15.89 -1.67
CA HIS A 63 9.96 17.22 -1.12
C HIS A 63 11.28 17.27 -0.33
N THR A 64 11.58 16.24 0.47
CA THR A 64 12.82 16.14 1.26
C THR A 64 14.04 16.00 0.35
N ILE A 65 13.96 15.18 -0.69
CA ILE A 65 15.05 14.98 -1.66
C ILE A 65 15.34 16.27 -2.42
N LEU A 66 14.30 17.00 -2.85
CA LEU A 66 14.47 18.30 -3.52
C LEU A 66 15.15 19.33 -2.61
N ALA A 67 14.80 19.39 -1.33
CA ALA A 67 15.42 20.30 -0.37
C ALA A 67 16.93 20.00 -0.20
N VAL A 68 17.30 18.71 -0.13
CA VAL A 68 18.70 18.28 -0.02
C VAL A 68 19.48 18.54 -1.31
N LEU A 69 18.89 18.27 -2.47
CA LEU A 69 19.52 18.55 -3.78
C LEU A 69 19.69 20.05 -4.02
N PHE A 70 18.74 20.88 -3.58
CA PHE A 70 18.85 22.34 -3.66
C PHE A 70 19.99 22.85 -2.77
N GLY A 71 20.11 22.31 -1.55
CA GLY A 71 21.25 22.59 -0.67
C GLY A 71 22.60 22.17 -1.28
N LEU A 72 22.65 21.01 -1.95
CA LEU A 72 23.86 20.53 -2.63
C LEU A 72 24.18 21.34 -3.89
N ALA A 73 23.17 21.76 -4.66
CA ALA A 73 23.35 22.57 -5.86
C ALA A 73 23.93 23.96 -5.55
N MET A 74 23.55 24.56 -4.42
CA MET A 74 24.16 25.80 -3.93
C MET A 74 25.63 25.61 -3.54
N SER A 75 26.03 24.41 -3.10
CA SER A 75 27.42 24.07 -2.75
C SER A 75 28.27 23.63 -3.94
N SER A 76 27.68 23.01 -4.97
CA SER A 76 28.38 22.45 -6.12
C SER A 76 27.51 22.56 -7.38
N LEU A 77 27.63 23.70 -8.06
CA LEU A 77 26.74 24.13 -9.14
C LEU A 77 26.78 23.22 -10.38
N MET A 78 27.87 22.47 -10.60
CA MET A 78 28.06 21.69 -11.84
C MET A 78 27.64 20.21 -11.75
N ILE A 79 27.62 19.62 -10.55
CA ILE A 79 27.33 18.17 -10.36
C ILE A 79 25.86 17.94 -9.93
N GLY A 80 25.21 18.92 -9.31
CA GLY A 80 23.85 18.77 -8.77
C GLY A 80 22.72 18.73 -9.81
N TRP A 81 22.95 19.17 -11.05
CA TRP A 81 21.88 19.35 -12.03
C TRP A 81 21.39 18.04 -12.68
N PHE A 82 22.28 17.06 -12.87
CA PHE A 82 21.95 15.76 -13.44
C PHE A 82 20.97 14.93 -12.55
N PRO A 83 21.22 14.74 -11.24
CA PRO A 83 20.29 14.03 -10.36
C PRO A 83 19.00 14.83 -10.08
N PHE A 84 19.01 16.16 -10.24
CA PHE A 84 17.84 17.01 -10.09
C PHE A 84 16.78 16.73 -11.17
N GLY A 85 17.18 16.70 -12.45
CA GLY A 85 16.25 16.41 -13.55
C GLY A 85 15.63 15.01 -13.46
N PHE A 86 16.42 14.00 -13.09
CA PHE A 86 15.94 12.63 -12.89
C PHE A 86 14.93 12.52 -11.73
N THR A 87 15.19 13.23 -10.62
CA THR A 87 14.27 13.26 -9.46
C THR A 87 12.93 13.91 -9.80
N VAL A 88 12.93 14.98 -10.60
CA VAL A 88 11.70 15.64 -11.05
C VAL A 88 10.87 14.71 -11.96
N ALA A 89 11.53 13.96 -12.85
CA ALA A 89 10.85 13.00 -13.73
C ALA A 89 10.14 11.88 -12.94
N ILE A 90 10.78 11.35 -11.89
CA ILE A 90 10.16 10.33 -11.02
C ILE A 90 9.02 10.90 -10.18
N ASN A 91 9.15 12.12 -9.62
CA ASN A 91 8.06 12.79 -8.91
C ASN A 91 6.81 12.97 -9.79
N GLY A 92 6.99 13.28 -11.08
CA GLY A 92 5.88 13.38 -12.03
C GLY A 92 5.14 12.05 -12.23
N LEU A 93 5.87 10.95 -12.34
CA LEU A 93 5.29 9.60 -12.42
C LEU A 93 4.55 9.24 -11.11
N GLU A 94 5.07 9.69 -9.98
CA GLU A 94 4.47 9.48 -8.65
C GLU A 94 3.11 10.18 -8.51
N ILE A 95 2.97 11.37 -9.07
CA ILE A 95 1.69 12.11 -9.13
C ILE A 95 0.68 11.36 -10.02
N ALA A 96 1.09 10.75 -11.13
CA ALA A 96 0.19 9.94 -11.94
C ALA A 96 -0.34 8.71 -11.18
N ILE A 97 0.53 8.03 -10.43
CA ILE A 97 0.14 6.90 -9.56
C ILE A 97 -0.74 7.38 -8.40
N ALA A 98 -0.51 8.59 -7.87
CA ALA A 98 -1.33 9.20 -6.83
C ALA A 98 -2.80 9.34 -7.24
N PHE A 99 -3.07 9.78 -8.47
CA PHE A 99 -4.43 9.86 -9.01
C PHE A 99 -5.11 8.50 -9.07
N ILE A 100 -4.39 7.47 -9.51
CA ILE A 100 -4.91 6.10 -9.57
C ILE A 100 -5.23 5.58 -8.16
N GLN A 101 -4.38 5.86 -7.18
CA GLN A 101 -4.62 5.45 -5.80
C GLN A 101 -5.80 6.19 -5.16
N ALA A 102 -5.92 7.50 -5.38
CA ALA A 102 -7.07 8.26 -4.92
C ALA A 102 -8.38 7.74 -5.53
N TYR A 103 -8.38 7.36 -6.82
CA TYR A 103 -9.54 6.78 -7.48
C TYR A 103 -10.01 5.46 -6.83
N ILE A 104 -9.08 4.54 -6.57
CA ILE A 104 -9.39 3.25 -5.92
C ILE A 104 -9.96 3.48 -4.52
N PHE A 105 -9.42 4.44 -3.77
CA PHE A 105 -9.94 4.79 -2.45
C PHE A 105 -11.39 5.29 -2.51
N THR A 106 -11.71 6.20 -3.44
CA THR A 106 -13.05 6.76 -3.57
C THR A 106 -14.07 5.68 -3.95
N ILE A 107 -13.70 4.75 -4.85
CA ILE A 107 -14.56 3.61 -5.21
C ILE A 107 -14.79 2.67 -4.02
N LEU A 108 -13.76 2.36 -3.25
CA LEU A 108 -13.90 1.50 -2.05
C LEU A 108 -14.81 2.16 -1.01
N THR A 109 -14.71 3.48 -0.85
CA THR A 109 -15.54 4.27 0.06
C THR A 109 -16.99 4.33 -0.42
N CYS A 110 -17.24 4.53 -1.71
CA CYS A 110 -18.59 4.49 -2.27
C CYS A 110 -19.24 3.11 -2.09
N VAL A 111 -18.50 2.02 -2.32
CA VAL A 111 -18.99 0.65 -2.08
C VAL A 111 -19.29 0.44 -0.60
N TYR A 112 -18.40 0.88 0.30
CA TYR A 112 -18.61 0.73 1.74
C TYR A 112 -19.83 1.51 2.24
N ILE A 113 -19.99 2.76 1.79
CA ILE A 113 -21.16 3.59 2.12
C ILE A 113 -22.44 2.97 1.54
N GLY A 114 -22.39 2.45 0.32
CA GLY A 114 -23.52 1.78 -0.32
C GLY A 114 -23.97 0.51 0.41
N ASP A 115 -23.02 -0.30 0.90
CA ASP A 115 -23.30 -1.52 1.68
C ASP A 115 -23.98 -1.20 3.01
N VAL A 116 -23.56 -0.12 3.69
CA VAL A 116 -24.18 0.34 4.95
C VAL A 116 -25.59 0.89 4.74
N ILE A 117 -25.88 1.50 3.58
CA ILE A 117 -27.20 2.05 3.24
C ILE A 117 -28.20 0.95 2.87
N HIS A 118 -27.75 -0.12 2.19
CA HIS A 118 -28.62 -1.20 1.73
C HIS A 118 -28.89 -2.28 2.80
N LEU A 119 -28.26 -2.16 3.97
CA LEU A 119 -28.45 -3.06 5.12
C LEU A 119 -29.57 -2.61 6.09
N HIS A 120 -30.38 -1.62 5.69
CA HIS A 120 -31.65 -1.21 6.33
C HIS A 120 -32.77 -1.28 5.30
#